data_AF-A0A4U9ERK6-F1
#
_entry.id   AF-A0A4U9ERK6-F1
#
_cell.length_a   1.000
_cell.length_b   1.000
_cell.length_c   1.000
_cell.angle_alpha   90.00
_cell.angle_beta   90.00
_cell.angle_gamma   90.00
#
_symmetry.space_group_name_H-M   'P 1'
#
loop_
_entity.id
_entity.type
_entity.pdbx_description
1 polymer ?
#
loop_
_entity_poly.entity_id
_entity_poly.type
_entity_poly.pdbx_seq_one_letter_code
_entity_poly.pdbx_strand_id
1 'polypeptide(L)'
;MDCSPQKSLLGFKDSNLVSINGNRLSLFEAIVFLSVEVGKIDWTWLIQTDTKVLEVREDPAAAVIMDALRHFELATLESKALDLKQELEQKWAREGIAGRWGSTCHIMSDAALASSLVDVSGGVTCNISHTHYLPCLQGVNPKDDAKYN
;
A
#
# COMPACT_ATOMS: atom_id res chain seq x y z
N MET A 1 -13.16 0.84 -24.47
CA MET A 1 -12.52 2.15 -24.68
C MET A 1 -11.06 1.97 -24.32
N ASP A 2 -10.14 2.17 -25.26
CA ASP A 2 -8.71 2.15 -24.97
C ASP A 2 -8.37 3.41 -24.18
N CYS A 3 -8.40 3.29 -22.86
CA CYS A 3 -7.97 4.35 -21.96
C CYS A 3 -6.45 4.24 -21.83
N SER A 4 -5.72 5.23 -22.34
CA SER A 4 -4.27 5.33 -22.13
C SER A 4 -3.98 5.34 -20.62
N PRO A 5 -2.96 4.62 -20.14
CA PRO A 5 -2.65 4.58 -18.71
C PRO A 5 -2.39 6.00 -18.20
N GLN A 6 -3.10 6.37 -17.14
CA GLN A 6 -2.99 7.64 -16.45
C GLN A 6 -1.89 7.56 -15.40
N LYS A 7 -0.98 8.54 -15.42
CA LYS A 7 0.10 8.64 -14.43
C LYS A 7 -0.44 9.32 -13.17
N SER A 8 -0.48 8.59 -12.07
CA SER A 8 -1.00 9.04 -10.77
C SER A 8 0.08 9.00 -9.69
N LEU A 9 0.34 10.12 -9.01
CA LEU A 9 1.34 10.26 -7.94
C LEU A 9 0.68 10.04 -6.58
N LEU A 10 1.06 8.97 -5.88
CA LEU A 10 0.62 8.69 -4.51
C LEU A 10 1.65 9.25 -3.53
N GLY A 11 1.22 10.18 -2.66
CA GLY A 11 2.06 10.79 -1.64
C GLY A 11 1.81 10.19 -0.26
N PHE A 12 2.89 9.80 0.40
CA PHE A 12 2.92 9.16 1.71
C PHE A 12 3.55 10.07 2.76
N LYS A 13 2.97 10.07 3.95
CA LYS A 13 3.55 10.69 5.14
C LYS A 13 3.46 9.72 6.31
N ASP A 14 4.59 9.43 6.94
CA ASP A 14 4.71 8.40 7.98
C ASP A 14 4.03 7.08 7.52
N SER A 15 4.33 6.70 6.27
CA SER A 15 3.71 5.60 5.52
C SER A 15 2.18 5.60 5.35
N ASN A 16 1.50 6.68 5.75
CA ASN A 16 0.07 6.87 5.47
C ASN A 16 -0.12 7.57 4.13
N LEU A 17 -1.05 7.08 3.31
CA LEU A 17 -1.46 7.77 2.09
C LEU A 17 -2.17 9.08 2.46
N VAL A 18 -1.61 10.21 2.04
CA VAL A 18 -2.13 11.55 2.38
C VAL A 18 -2.50 12.38 1.15
N SER A 19 -2.09 11.96 -0.05
CA SER A 19 -2.41 12.69 -1.28
C SER A 19 -2.36 11.81 -2.52
N ILE A 20 -3.16 12.18 -3.53
CA ILE A 20 -3.07 11.65 -4.90
C ILE A 20 -2.97 12.85 -5.85
N ASN A 21 -1.99 12.83 -6.75
CA ASN A 21 -1.72 13.92 -7.72
C ASN A 21 -1.58 15.30 -7.06
N GLY A 22 -1.00 15.34 -5.86
CA GLY A 22 -0.83 16.57 -5.07
C GLY A 22 -2.07 17.06 -4.32
N ASN A 23 -3.24 16.46 -4.58
CA ASN A 23 -4.47 16.77 -3.84
C ASN A 23 -4.47 16.01 -2.52
N ARG A 24 -4.62 16.73 -1.40
CA ARG A 24 -4.78 16.09 -0.08
C ARG A 24 -6.14 15.42 0.00
N LEU A 25 -6.13 14.14 0.33
CA LEU A 25 -7.31 13.30 0.44
C LEU A 25 -7.22 12.50 1.74
N SER A 26 -8.37 12.28 2.37
CA SER A 26 -8.48 11.23 3.38
C SER A 26 -8.27 9.86 2.75
N LEU A 27 -7.90 8.85 3.55
CA LEU A 27 -7.78 7.47 3.07
C LEU A 27 -9.07 6.97 2.40
N PHE A 28 -10.24 7.36 2.94
CA PHE A 28 -11.53 7.02 2.37
C PHE A 28 -11.72 7.62 0.96
N GLU A 29 -11.46 8.91 0.80
CA GLU A 29 -11.57 9.58 -0.51
C GLU A 29 -10.56 9.01 -1.53
N ALA A 30 -9.36 8.67 -1.07
CA ALA A 30 -8.35 8.02 -1.89
C ALA A 30 -8.79 6.62 -2.37
N ILE A 31 -9.39 5.82 -1.49
CA ILE A 31 -9.95 4.51 -1.85
C ILE A 31 -11.06 4.66 -2.90
N VAL A 32 -11.99 5.59 -2.69
CA VAL A 32 -13.09 5.85 -3.64
C VAL A 32 -12.54 6.29 -5.00
N PHE A 33 -11.58 7.21 -5.01
CA PHE A 33 -10.96 7.70 -6.24
C PHE A 33 -10.27 6.57 -7.01
N LEU A 34 -9.39 5.81 -6.36
CA LEU A 34 -8.65 4.72 -7.00
C LEU A 34 -9.56 3.57 -7.45
N SER A 35 -10.63 3.28 -6.70
CA SER A 35 -11.59 2.24 -7.10
C SER A 35 -12.29 2.57 -8.41
N VAL A 36 -12.54 3.86 -8.67
CA VAL A 36 -13.12 4.33 -9.94
C VAL A 36 -12.08 4.32 -11.07
N GLU A 37 -10.85 4.75 -10.79
CA GLU A 37 -9.79 4.88 -11.79
C GLU A 37 -9.31 3.51 -12.30
N VAL A 38 -9.08 2.58 -11.38
CA VAL A 38 -8.59 1.23 -11.67
C VAL A 38 -9.69 0.32 -12.25
N GLY A 39 -10.96 0.62 -11.95
CA GLY A 39 -12.09 -0.25 -12.32
C GLY A 39 -12.11 -1.57 -11.53
N LYS A 40 -13.03 -2.48 -11.89
CA LYS A 40 -13.08 -3.83 -11.33
C LYS A 40 -11.87 -4.62 -11.80
N ILE A 41 -10.97 -4.98 -10.88
CA ILE A 41 -9.90 -5.95 -11.14
C ILE A 41 -10.32 -7.28 -10.53
N ASP A 42 -10.59 -8.24 -11.41
CA ASP A 42 -11.16 -9.53 -11.08
C ASP A 42 -10.06 -10.55 -10.78
N TRP A 43 -9.47 -10.60 -9.57
CA TRP A 43 -8.91 -11.83 -8.95
C TRP A 43 -7.97 -11.59 -7.76
N THR A 44 -8.19 -12.29 -6.64
CA THR A 44 -7.15 -12.74 -5.69
C THR A 44 -7.73 -13.74 -4.67
N TRP A 45 -6.87 -14.61 -4.12
CA TRP A 45 -7.20 -15.80 -3.32
C TRP A 45 -6.81 -15.63 -1.83
N LEU A 46 -7.68 -16.01 -0.89
CA LEU A 46 -7.35 -16.21 0.54
C LEU A 46 -8.22 -17.32 1.15
N ILE A 47 -7.68 -18.11 2.09
CA ILE A 47 -8.38 -19.22 2.79
C ILE A 47 -8.10 -19.16 4.29
N GLN A 48 -9.15 -19.39 5.10
CA GLN A 48 -9.02 -19.99 6.42
C GLN A 48 -10.18 -20.96 6.73
N THR A 49 -9.94 -22.25 6.49
CA THR A 49 -10.54 -23.45 7.13
C THR A 49 -9.75 -24.69 6.66
N ASP A 50 -9.80 -25.83 7.37
CA ASP A 50 -9.21 -27.12 6.91
C ASP A 50 -9.83 -27.64 5.59
N THR A 51 -10.85 -26.96 5.09
CA THR A 51 -11.44 -27.15 3.76
C THR A 51 -11.02 -25.99 2.86
N LYS A 52 -10.45 -26.32 1.69
CA LYS A 52 -10.09 -25.34 0.66
C LYS A 52 -11.37 -24.77 0.04
N VAL A 53 -11.68 -23.50 0.32
CA VAL A 53 -12.80 -22.75 -0.29
C VAL A 53 -12.25 -21.77 -1.33
N LEU A 54 -12.94 -21.64 -2.46
CA LEU A 54 -12.63 -20.63 -3.48
C LEU A 54 -13.50 -19.39 -3.22
N GLU A 55 -12.86 -18.29 -2.85
CA GLU A 55 -13.49 -16.97 -2.74
C GLU A 55 -12.83 -16.02 -3.75
N VAL A 56 -13.64 -15.20 -4.42
CA VAL A 56 -13.18 -14.14 -5.31
C VAL A 56 -13.51 -12.81 -4.63
N ARG A 57 -12.48 -12.01 -4.35
CA ARG A 57 -12.63 -10.62 -3.86
C ARG A 57 -12.03 -9.65 -4.86
N GLU A 58 -12.70 -8.52 -5.05
CA GLU A 58 -12.20 -7.38 -5.82
C GLU A 58 -11.90 -6.25 -4.82
N ASP A 59 -10.63 -5.87 -4.70
CA ASP A 59 -10.23 -4.66 -3.98
C ASP A 59 -9.11 -3.92 -4.74
N PRO A 60 -9.45 -3.28 -5.87
CA PRO A 60 -8.49 -2.67 -6.79
C PRO A 60 -7.73 -1.49 -6.14
N ALA A 61 -8.40 -0.72 -5.27
CA ALA A 61 -7.77 0.38 -4.56
C ALA A 61 -6.75 -0.13 -3.54
N ALA A 62 -7.10 -1.14 -2.72
CA ALA A 62 -6.14 -1.72 -1.78
C ALA A 62 -4.93 -2.31 -2.52
N ALA A 63 -5.15 -2.96 -3.66
CA ALA A 63 -4.06 -3.51 -4.47
C ALA A 63 -3.06 -2.44 -4.93
N VAL A 64 -3.54 -1.30 -5.46
CA VAL A 64 -2.69 -0.17 -5.85
C VAL A 64 -1.97 0.45 -4.65
N ILE A 65 -2.69 0.71 -3.56
CA ILE A 65 -2.12 1.37 -2.37
C ILE A 65 -1.04 0.50 -1.73
N MET A 66 -1.31 -0.79 -1.54
CA MET A 66 -0.38 -1.74 -0.91
C MET A 66 0.87 -1.95 -1.78
N ASP A 67 0.71 -2.04 -3.11
CA ASP A 67 1.84 -2.21 -4.01
C ASP A 67 2.70 -0.94 -4.12
N ALA A 68 2.06 0.24 -4.19
CA ALA A 68 2.77 1.52 -4.15
C ALA A 68 3.52 1.72 -2.83
N LEU A 69 2.90 1.37 -1.70
CA LEU A 69 3.53 1.43 -0.38
C LEU A 69 4.72 0.46 -0.30
N ARG A 70 4.58 -0.78 -0.81
CA ARG A 70 5.70 -1.73 -0.86
C ARG A 70 6.87 -1.21 -1.70
N HIS A 71 6.61 -0.59 -2.84
CA HIS A 71 7.64 0.03 -3.67
C HIS A 71 8.32 1.21 -2.98
N PHE A 72 7.56 2.00 -2.23
CA PHE A 72 8.08 3.09 -1.42
C PHE A 72 9.02 2.55 -0.32
N GLU A 73 8.59 1.54 0.41
CA GLU A 73 9.37 0.90 1.49
C GLU A 73 10.66 0.27 0.99
N LEU A 74 10.63 -0.36 -0.18
CA LEU A 74 11.83 -0.89 -0.85
C LEU A 74 12.87 0.21 -1.14
N ALA A 75 12.43 1.44 -1.38
CA ALA A 75 13.31 2.58 -1.66
C ALA A 75 13.81 3.30 -0.39
N THR A 76 13.07 3.20 0.72
CA THR A 76 13.35 3.99 1.94
C THR A 76 13.90 3.19 3.12
N LEU A 77 13.57 1.90 3.24
CA LEU A 77 13.98 1.07 4.38
C LEU A 77 15.27 0.30 4.09
N GLU A 78 16.08 0.09 5.14
CA GLU A 78 17.19 -0.86 5.08
C GLU A 78 16.66 -2.28 4.86
N SER A 79 17.36 -3.10 4.07
CA SER A 79 16.96 -4.47 3.75
C SER A 79 16.62 -5.31 4.99
N LYS A 80 17.41 -5.23 6.07
CA LYS A 80 17.12 -5.98 7.32
C LYS A 80 15.84 -5.52 8.01
N ALA A 81 15.57 -4.22 7.99
CA ALA A 81 14.34 -3.65 8.55
C ALA A 81 13.13 -4.06 7.72
N LEU A 82 13.27 -4.07 6.39
CA LEU A 82 12.24 -4.52 5.46
C LEU A 82 11.91 -6.00 5.64
N ASP A 83 12.93 -6.87 5.75
CA ASP A 83 12.74 -8.31 5.95
C ASP A 83 11.96 -8.58 7.25
N LEU A 84 12.39 -7.96 8.36
CA LEU A 84 11.70 -8.09 9.64
C LEU A 84 10.26 -7.57 9.59
N LYS A 85 10.04 -6.44 8.92
CA LYS A 85 8.71 -5.86 8.74
C LYS A 85 7.78 -6.83 8.00
N GLN A 86 8.24 -7.43 6.90
CA GLN A 86 7.44 -8.40 6.14
C GLN A 86 7.08 -9.64 6.96
N GLU A 87 7.99 -10.13 7.81
CA GLU A 87 7.67 -11.22 8.74
C GLU A 87 6.58 -10.84 9.76
N LEU A 88 6.64 -9.61 10.28
CA LEU A 88 5.67 -9.10 11.25
C LEU A 88 4.31 -8.84 10.59
N GLU A 89 4.27 -8.32 9.36
CA GLU A 89 3.04 -8.15 8.57
C GLU A 89 2.33 -9.49 8.37
N GLN A 90 3.07 -10.55 8.03
CA GLN A 90 2.51 -11.89 7.88
C GLN A 90 1.92 -12.42 9.19
N LYS A 91 2.59 -12.18 10.33
CA LYS A 91 2.09 -12.57 11.65
C LYS A 91 0.84 -11.76 12.03
N TRP A 92 0.88 -10.45 11.82
CA TRP A 92 -0.24 -9.53 12.07
C TRP A 92 -1.48 -9.93 11.24
N ALA A 93 -1.30 -10.20 9.94
CA ALA A 93 -2.38 -10.61 9.05
C ALA A 93 -3.00 -11.95 9.49
N ARG A 94 -2.18 -12.95 9.86
CA ARG A 94 -2.67 -14.25 10.34
C ARG A 94 -3.50 -14.14 11.61
N GLU A 95 -3.15 -13.25 12.53
CA GLU A 95 -3.97 -12.99 13.72
C GLU A 95 -5.33 -12.38 13.34
N GLY A 96 -5.33 -11.42 12.41
CA GLY A 96 -6.56 -10.82 11.87
C GLY A 96 -7.48 -11.83 11.17
N ILE A 97 -6.94 -12.62 10.25
CA ILE A 97 -7.71 -13.66 9.52
C ILE A 97 -8.26 -14.70 10.50
N ALA A 98 -7.52 -15.03 11.56
CA ALA A 98 -7.95 -15.99 12.57
C ALA A 98 -8.94 -15.43 13.61
N GLY A 99 -9.40 -14.19 13.47
CA GLY A 99 -10.33 -13.55 14.40
C GLY A 99 -9.71 -13.22 15.76
N ARG A 100 -8.38 -13.22 15.87
CA ARG A 100 -7.63 -12.89 17.10
C ARG A 100 -7.17 -11.44 17.12
N TRP A 101 -8.01 -10.54 16.62
CA TRP A 101 -7.73 -9.11 16.62
C TRP A 101 -7.54 -8.62 18.07
N GLY A 102 -6.47 -7.86 18.33
CA GLY A 102 -6.14 -7.39 19.67
C GLY A 102 -5.52 -8.45 20.59
N SER A 103 -5.12 -9.62 20.08
CA SER A 103 -4.27 -10.55 20.82
C SER A 103 -2.93 -9.92 21.17
N THR A 104 -2.21 -10.47 22.15
CA THR A 104 -0.86 -10.00 22.50
C THR A 104 0.07 -10.01 21.28
N CYS A 105 0.02 -11.07 20.46
CA CYS A 105 0.82 -11.16 19.23
C CYS A 105 0.43 -10.10 18.21
N HIS A 106 -0.87 -9.84 18.05
CA HIS A 106 -1.37 -8.77 17.18
C HIS A 106 -0.86 -7.40 17.63
N ILE A 107 -1.03 -7.06 18.92
CA ILE A 107 -0.61 -5.76 19.49
C ILE A 107 0.92 -5.58 19.41
N MET A 108 1.70 -6.62 19.71
CA MET A 108 3.16 -6.56 19.59
C MET A 108 3.60 -6.31 18.14
N SER A 109 2.98 -7.01 17.19
CA SER A 109 3.27 -6.83 15.77
C SER A 109 2.86 -5.43 15.32
N ASP A 110 1.69 -4.94 15.73
CA ASP A 110 1.17 -3.61 15.43
C ASP A 110 2.13 -2.51 15.91
N ALA A 111 2.59 -2.57 17.16
CA ALA A 111 3.54 -1.62 17.73
C ALA A 111 4.90 -1.65 17.00
N ALA A 112 5.39 -2.84 16.65
CA ALA A 112 6.63 -2.98 15.90
C ALA A 112 6.50 -2.43 14.47
N LEU A 113 5.39 -2.71 13.79
CA LEU A 113 5.09 -2.16 12.47
C LEU A 113 5.00 -0.63 12.52
N ALA A 114 4.30 -0.05 13.50
CA ALA A 114 4.21 1.40 13.68
C ALA A 114 5.60 2.05 13.83
N SER A 115 6.54 1.40 14.53
CA SER A 115 7.90 1.90 14.67
C SER A 115 8.69 1.96 13.36
N SER A 116 8.32 1.13 12.37
CA SER A 116 8.97 1.10 11.05
C SER A 116 8.51 2.23 10.13
N LEU A 117 7.47 2.98 10.49
CA LEU A 117 6.85 4.01 9.65
C LEU A 117 7.31 5.44 10.01
N VAL A 118 8.06 5.59 11.11
CA VAL A 118 8.49 6.90 11.61
C VAL A 118 9.43 7.57 10.63
N ASP A 119 9.12 8.82 10.25
CA ASP A 119 9.88 9.65 9.30
C ASP A 119 9.95 9.10 7.85
N VAL A 120 9.13 8.10 7.51
CA VAL A 120 9.07 7.54 6.16
C VAL A 120 8.01 8.28 5.33
N SER A 121 8.44 9.35 4.64
CA SER A 121 7.57 10.22 3.83
C SER A 121 8.14 10.47 2.43
N GLY A 122 7.28 10.56 1.42
CA GLY A 122 7.69 10.68 0.02
C GLY A 122 6.54 10.38 -0.94
N GLY A 123 6.85 9.97 -2.16
CA GLY A 123 5.82 9.61 -3.13
C GLY A 123 6.26 8.56 -4.14
N VAL A 124 5.28 7.82 -4.65
CA VAL A 124 5.45 6.83 -5.71
C VAL A 124 4.51 7.17 -6.84
N THR A 125 5.03 7.14 -8.06
CA THR A 125 4.17 7.33 -9.22
C THR A 125 3.69 5.98 -9.73
N CYS A 126 2.42 5.87 -10.08
CA CYS A 126 1.82 4.67 -10.64
C CYS A 126 1.25 5.00 -12.02
N ASN A 127 1.46 4.12 -13.00
CA ASN A 127 0.69 4.14 -14.24
C ASN A 127 -0.55 3.27 -14.02
N ILE A 128 -1.72 3.89 -13.96
CA ILE A 128 -3.00 3.26 -13.66
C ILE A 128 -3.86 3.27 -14.92
N SER A 129 -4.50 2.14 -15.20
CA SER A 129 -5.54 2.03 -16.22
C SER A 129 -6.71 1.21 -15.67
N HIS A 130 -7.79 1.11 -16.44
CA HIS A 130 -8.98 0.34 -16.08
C HIS A 130 -8.78 -1.20 -15.99
N THR A 131 -7.59 -1.72 -16.28
CA THR A 131 -7.31 -3.17 -16.26
C THR A 131 -6.00 -3.55 -15.60
N HIS A 132 -5.09 -2.60 -15.43
CA HIS A 132 -3.77 -2.84 -14.85
C HIS A 132 -3.25 -1.58 -14.17
N TYR A 133 -2.39 -1.79 -13.17
CA TYR A 133 -1.58 -0.75 -12.57
C TYR A 133 -0.11 -1.19 -12.54
N LEU A 134 0.81 -0.25 -12.72
CA LEU A 134 2.25 -0.49 -12.64
C LEU A 134 2.91 0.63 -11.82
N PRO A 135 3.50 0.34 -10.66
CA PRO A 135 4.31 1.32 -9.94
C PRO A 135 5.56 1.66 -10.75
N CYS A 136 5.81 2.95 -10.89
CA CYS A 136 6.95 3.54 -11.56
C CYS A 136 7.76 4.29 -10.50
N LEU A 137 8.96 3.79 -10.19
CA LEU A 137 9.86 4.44 -9.24
C LEU A 137 10.36 5.78 -9.81
N GLN A 138 9.72 6.87 -9.39
CA GLN A 138 10.34 8.19 -9.31
C GLN A 138 10.13 8.68 -7.88
N GLY A 139 11.08 8.34 -7.00
CA GLY A 139 11.10 8.89 -5.65
C GLY A 139 11.46 10.37 -5.72
N VAL A 140 10.48 11.25 -5.51
CA VAL A 140 10.77 12.66 -5.19
C VAL A 140 11.03 12.69 -3.69
N ASN A 141 12.30 12.79 -3.30
CA ASN A 141 12.66 13.09 -1.93
C ASN A 141 12.48 14.60 -1.72
N PRO A 142 11.60 15.06 -0.81
CA PRO A 142 11.42 16.49 -0.56
C PRO A 142 12.69 17.19 -0.03
N LYS A 143 13.75 16.45 0.33
CA LYS A 143 15.07 17.03 0.66
C LYS A 143 15.90 17.40 -0.57
N ASP A 144 15.56 16.90 -1.76
CA ASP A 144 16.28 17.19 -3.00
C ASP A 144 15.77 18.47 -3.70
N ASP A 145 14.57 18.94 -3.35
CA ASP A 145 14.01 20.21 -3.85
C ASP A 145 14.63 21.45 -3.18
N ALA A 146 15.30 21.28 -2.04
CA ALA A 146 15.98 22.37 -1.32
C ALA A 146 17.37 22.71 -1.89
N LYS A 147 17.81 22.08 -2.98
CA LYS A 147 19.11 22.33 -3.63
C LYS A 147 19.04 23.14 -4.93
N TYR A 148 17.85 23.55 -5.36
CA TYR A 148 17.66 24.35 -6.58
C TYR A 148 16.76 25.57 -6.35
N ASN A 149 17.06 26.37 -5.32
CA ASN A 149 16.71 27.80 -5.25
C ASN A 149 17.76 28.56 -4.44
#